data_AF-A0A847WPB0-F1
#
_entry.id   AF-A0A847WPB0-F1
#
_cell.length_a   1.000
_cell.length_b   1.000
_cell.length_c   1.000
_cell.angle_alpha   90.00
_cell.angle_beta   90.00
_cell.angle_gamma   90.00
#
_symmetry.space_group_name_H-M   'P 1'
#
loop_
_entity.id
_entity.type
_entity.pdbx_description
1 polymer ?
#
loop_
_entity_poly.entity_id
_entity_poly.type
_entity_poly.pdbx_seq_one_letter_code
_entity_poly.pdbx_strand_id
1 'polypeptide(L)'
;PHQDVHHIKKENIGLIEVMGLAVLPPRLKDELKDLKHYLLGEVDQIEAYHQPWANEIKLEYKQLTRDNIDQVIEQELSNKFIKILKDSGIFKDDSRGWQAFKRFTSSLNK
;
A
#
# COMPACT_ATOMS: atom_id res chain seq x y z
N PRO A 1 -10.72 1.44 -8.24
CA PRO A 1 -10.88 0.66 -6.98
C PRO A 1 -9.93 -0.55 -6.99
N HIS A 2 -8.92 -0.51 -6.14
CA HIS A 2 -7.87 -1.54 -6.02
C HIS A 2 -8.07 -2.27 -4.69
N GLN A 3 -8.87 -3.34 -4.69
CA GLN A 3 -9.22 -4.08 -3.46
C GLN A 3 -7.98 -4.55 -2.68
N ASP A 4 -6.88 -4.81 -3.39
CA ASP A 4 -5.62 -5.29 -2.86
C ASP A 4 -4.84 -4.27 -2.00
N VAL A 5 -5.21 -2.98 -2.01
CA VAL A 5 -4.60 -1.95 -1.15
C VAL A 5 -5.57 -1.37 -0.11
N HIS A 6 -6.84 -1.82 -0.11
CA HIS A 6 -7.87 -1.29 0.80
C HIS A 6 -7.58 -1.56 2.28
N HIS A 7 -6.91 -2.69 2.59
CA HIS A 7 -6.54 -3.02 3.98
C HIS A 7 -5.52 -2.02 4.58
N ILE A 8 -4.78 -1.32 3.72
CA ILE A 8 -3.82 -0.26 4.10
C ILE A 8 -4.51 1.11 4.10
N LYS A 9 -5.37 1.41 3.11
CA LYS A 9 -6.02 2.72 2.88
C LYS A 9 -7.26 3.02 3.75
N LYS A 10 -7.33 2.56 5.01
CA LYS A 10 -8.54 2.75 5.85
C LYS A 10 -8.71 4.16 6.44
N GLU A 11 -7.61 4.83 6.77
CA GLU A 11 -7.64 6.19 7.35
C GLU A 11 -7.60 7.23 6.22
N ASN A 12 -7.73 8.53 6.51
CA ASN A 12 -7.71 9.65 5.54
C ASN A 12 -6.42 9.75 4.67
N ILE A 13 -5.63 8.69 4.59
CA ILE A 13 -4.56 8.40 3.63
C ILE A 13 -4.97 8.78 2.22
N GLY A 14 -6.23 8.60 1.78
CA GLY A 14 -6.66 9.03 0.45
C GLY A 14 -6.44 10.53 0.16
N LEU A 15 -6.55 11.40 1.17
CA LEU A 15 -6.27 12.84 1.02
C LEU A 15 -4.76 13.14 0.96
N ILE A 16 -3.94 12.37 1.67
CA ILE A 16 -2.47 12.52 1.74
C ILE A 16 -1.79 11.87 0.51
N GLU A 17 -2.32 10.74 0.06
CA GLU A 17 -1.98 10.06 -1.19
C GLU A 17 -2.15 11.02 -2.37
N VAL A 18 -3.27 11.75 -2.45
CA VAL A 18 -3.52 12.77 -3.48
C VAL A 18 -2.48 13.89 -3.47
N MET A 19 -1.78 14.10 -2.35
CA MET A 19 -0.65 15.04 -2.22
C MET A 19 0.73 14.39 -2.50
N GLY A 20 0.78 13.13 -2.92
CA GLY A 20 2.01 12.42 -3.28
C GLY A 20 2.85 11.98 -2.07
N LEU A 21 2.30 12.02 -0.86
CA LEU A 21 2.98 11.60 0.37
C LEU A 21 2.33 10.31 0.91
N ALA A 22 3.15 9.32 1.25
CA ALA A 22 2.72 8.12 1.95
C ALA A 22 3.04 8.26 3.45
N VAL A 23 2.01 8.23 4.30
CA VAL A 23 2.17 8.23 5.76
C VAL A 23 1.71 6.89 6.31
N LEU A 24 2.53 6.28 7.16
CA LEU A 24 2.18 5.04 7.86
C LEU A 24 1.17 5.33 8.98
N PRO A 25 -0.05 4.78 8.93
CA PRO A 25 -1.02 4.92 10.01
C PRO A 25 -0.51 4.30 11.31
N PRO A 26 -0.72 4.93 12.49
CA PRO A 26 -0.36 4.34 13.77
C PRO A 26 -0.98 2.95 13.99
N ARG A 27 -2.24 2.74 13.61
CA ARG A 27 -2.93 1.44 13.68
C ARG A 27 -2.19 0.36 12.87
N LEU A 28 -1.68 0.72 11.69
CA LEU A 28 -1.01 -0.24 10.81
C LEU A 28 0.28 -0.75 11.45
N LYS A 29 0.93 0.01 12.34
CA LYS A 29 2.11 -0.44 13.07
C LYS A 29 1.82 -1.68 13.93
N ASP A 30 0.71 -1.67 14.65
CA ASP A 30 0.30 -2.80 15.49
C ASP A 30 -0.14 -3.98 14.61
N GLU A 31 -0.89 -3.73 13.54
CA GLU A 31 -1.33 -4.78 12.61
C GLU A 31 -0.16 -5.46 11.87
N LEU A 32 0.89 -4.70 11.52
CA LEU A 32 2.09 -5.26 10.91
C LEU A 32 2.86 -6.14 11.89
N LYS A 33 2.81 -5.83 13.19
CA LYS A 33 3.39 -6.67 14.22
C LYS A 33 2.65 -8.01 14.31
N ASP A 34 1.33 -7.98 14.33
CA ASP A 34 0.51 -9.20 14.36
C ASP A 34 0.71 -10.04 13.08
N LEU A 35 0.83 -9.37 11.93
CA LEU A 35 1.15 -10.04 10.66
C LEU A 35 2.52 -10.73 10.72
N LYS A 36 3.56 -10.09 11.28
CA LYS A 36 4.89 -10.72 11.45
C LYS A 36 4.79 -11.97 12.31
N HIS A 37 4.11 -11.89 13.45
CA HIS A 37 3.91 -13.05 14.33
C HIS A 37 3.15 -14.19 13.62
N TYR A 38 2.14 -13.86 12.81
CA TYR A 38 1.37 -14.85 12.06
C TYR A 38 2.17 -15.53 10.94
N LEU A 39 3.02 -14.76 10.25
CA LEU A 39 3.90 -15.27 9.21
C LEU A 39 4.99 -16.19 9.79
N LEU A 40 5.42 -15.93 11.03
CA LEU A 40 6.34 -16.79 11.79
C LEU A 40 5.65 -18.01 12.45
N GLY A 41 4.32 -18.10 12.40
CA GLY A 41 3.55 -19.17 13.04
C GLY A 41 3.46 -19.06 14.57
N GLU A 42 3.69 -17.86 15.12
CA GLU A 42 3.61 -17.59 16.56
C GLU A 42 2.18 -17.29 17.02
N VAL A 43 1.31 -16.90 16.08
CA VAL A 43 -0.13 -16.74 16.29
C VAL A 43 -0.89 -17.42 15.16
N ASP A 44 -2.05 -17.99 15.50
CA ASP A 44 -2.88 -18.76 14.56
C ASP A 44 -3.82 -17.89 13.72
N GLN A 45 -4.08 -16.66 14.16
CA GLN A 45 -5.09 -15.79 13.57
C GLN A 45 -4.57 -14.35 13.42
N ILE A 46 -5.02 -13.71 12.34
CA ILE A 46 -4.92 -12.28 12.09
C ILE A 46 -6.26 -11.78 11.57
N GLU A 47 -6.43 -10.46 11.59
CA GLU A 47 -7.57 -9.79 11.00
C GLU A 47 -7.87 -10.31 9.58
N ALA A 48 -9.14 -10.63 9.32
CA ALA A 48 -9.57 -11.32 8.10
C ALA A 48 -9.16 -10.59 6.81
N TYR A 49 -9.06 -9.25 6.87
CA TYR A 49 -8.64 -8.43 5.73
C TYR A 49 -7.14 -8.45 5.43
N HIS A 50 -6.30 -8.92 6.36
CA HIS A 50 -4.87 -9.13 6.12
C HIS A 50 -4.53 -10.57 5.70
N GLN A 51 -5.46 -11.53 5.85
CA GLN A 51 -5.23 -12.92 5.45
C GLN A 51 -4.85 -13.11 3.99
N PRO A 52 -5.50 -12.45 3.00
CA PRO A 52 -5.10 -12.59 1.60
C PRO A 52 -3.67 -12.13 1.38
N TRP A 53 -3.28 -11.01 1.99
CA TRP A 53 -1.93 -10.47 1.88
C TRP A 53 -0.90 -11.37 2.58
N ALA A 54 -1.21 -11.91 3.75
CA ALA A 54 -0.34 -12.88 4.42
C ALA A 54 -0.11 -14.14 3.57
N ASN A 55 -1.14 -14.61 2.87
CA ASN A 55 -1.04 -15.75 1.97
C ASN A 55 -0.19 -15.44 0.73
N GLU A 56 -0.33 -14.24 0.15
CA GLU A 56 0.55 -13.75 -0.94
C GLU A 56 2.02 -13.82 -0.51
N ILE A 57 2.34 -13.29 0.68
CA ILE A 57 3.71 -13.28 1.21
C ILE A 57 4.23 -14.71 1.44
N LYS A 58 3.41 -15.60 2.02
CA LYS A 58 3.81 -17.00 2.24
C LYS A 58 4.07 -17.75 0.93
N LEU A 59 3.38 -17.40 -0.16
CA LEU A 59 3.59 -18.00 -1.47
C LEU A 59 4.86 -17.48 -2.16
N GLU A 60 5.16 -16.19 -1.99
CA GLU A 60 6.30 -15.53 -2.62
C GLU A 60 7.62 -15.85 -1.92
N TYR A 61 7.62 -15.90 -0.58
CA TYR A 61 8.81 -16.11 0.23
C TYR A 61 8.88 -17.54 0.78
N LYS A 62 9.85 -18.32 0.30
CA LYS A 62 10.02 -19.75 0.67
C LYS A 62 10.44 -19.98 2.14
N GLN A 63 11.10 -19.00 2.77
CA GLN A 63 11.53 -19.09 4.16
C GLN A 63 11.34 -17.72 4.84
N LEU A 64 10.47 -17.70 5.84
CA LEU A 64 10.25 -16.56 6.71
C LEU A 64 10.81 -16.92 8.09
N THR A 65 11.76 -16.12 8.56
CA THR A 65 12.45 -16.31 9.84
C THR A 65 12.47 -15.00 10.61
N ARG A 66 12.74 -15.07 11.92
CA ARG A 66 12.86 -13.87 12.75
C ARG A 66 13.92 -12.89 12.26
N ASP A 67 14.95 -13.40 11.56
CA ASP A 67 16.04 -12.59 11.04
C ASP A 67 15.66 -11.80 9.78
N ASN A 68 14.70 -12.29 8.97
CA ASN A 68 14.34 -11.67 7.69
C ASN A 68 12.94 -11.04 7.65
N ILE A 69 12.07 -11.37 8.61
CA ILE A 69 10.65 -11.01 8.55
C ILE A 69 10.42 -9.49 8.51
N ASP A 70 11.25 -8.73 9.22
CA ASP A 70 11.15 -7.27 9.27
C ASP A 70 11.41 -6.67 7.88
N GLN A 71 12.48 -7.10 7.22
CA GLN A 71 12.85 -6.64 5.89
C GLN A 71 11.81 -7.05 4.84
N VAL A 72 11.29 -8.29 4.92
CA VAL A 72 10.24 -8.76 4.01
C VAL A 72 8.99 -7.90 4.14
N ILE A 73 8.53 -7.66 5.37
CA ILE A 73 7.33 -6.85 5.62
C ILE A 73 7.53 -5.40 5.18
N GLU A 74 8.69 -4.80 5.43
CA GLU A 74 9.00 -3.45 4.96
C GLU A 74 9.00 -3.36 3.43
N GLN A 75 9.54 -4.37 2.74
CA GLN A 75 9.53 -4.41 1.28
C GLN A 75 8.11 -4.54 0.72
N GLU A 76 7.30 -5.45 1.27
CA GLU A 76 5.92 -5.67 0.83
C GLU A 76 5.02 -4.47 1.11
N LEU A 77 5.19 -3.85 2.27
CA LEU A 77 4.53 -2.61 2.63
C LEU A 77 4.92 -1.48 1.64
N SER A 78 6.21 -1.36 1.32
CA SER A 78 6.72 -0.38 0.35
C SER A 78 6.13 -0.62 -1.04
N ASN A 79 6.05 -1.87 -1.49
CA ASN A 79 5.44 -2.25 -2.77
C ASN A 79 3.98 -1.81 -2.84
N LYS A 80 3.21 -2.06 -1.75
CA LYS A 80 1.83 -1.59 -1.65
C LYS A 80 1.79 -0.05 -1.67
N PHE A 81 2.59 0.66 -0.88
CA PHE A 81 2.64 2.14 -0.91
C PHE A 81 3.00 2.73 -2.28
N ILE A 82 3.94 2.12 -3.01
CA ILE A 82 4.29 2.55 -4.37
C ILE A 82 3.08 2.40 -5.30
N LYS A 83 2.35 1.28 -5.19
CA LYS A 83 1.12 1.06 -5.98
C LYS A 83 0.07 2.13 -5.65
N ILE A 84 -0.12 2.38 -4.35
CA ILE A 84 -0.99 3.45 -3.84
C ILE A 84 -0.63 4.80 -4.46
N LEU A 85 0.65 5.20 -4.41
CA LEU A 85 1.11 6.47 -4.94
C LEU A 85 1.01 6.56 -6.46
N LYS A 86 1.19 5.46 -7.20
CA LYS A 86 0.97 5.45 -8.66
C LYS A 86 -0.48 5.73 -9.03
N ASP A 87 -1.42 5.31 -8.19
CA ASP A 87 -2.85 5.55 -8.41
C ASP A 87 -3.30 6.95 -7.95
N SER A 88 -2.43 7.69 -7.24
CA SER A 88 -2.73 9.02 -6.69
C SER A 88 -2.76 10.16 -7.70
N GLY A 89 -2.25 9.93 -8.92
CA GLY A 89 -2.17 10.94 -9.95
C GLY A 89 -3.55 11.45 -10.38
N ILE A 90 -3.79 12.76 -10.25
CA ILE A 90 -5.01 13.42 -10.75
C ILE A 90 -5.16 13.21 -12.27
N PHE A 91 -4.02 13.19 -12.99
CA PHE A 91 -3.94 12.85 -14.40
C PHE A 91 -3.19 11.52 -14.53
N LYS A 92 -3.74 10.62 -15.35
CA LYS A 92 -3.05 9.36 -15.67
C LYS A 92 -1.78 9.63 -16.46
N ASP A 93 -0.77 8.78 -16.29
CA ASP A 93 0.43 8.78 -17.13
C ASP A 93 0.15 8.11 -18.49
N ASP A 94 -0.83 8.66 -19.22
CA ASP A 94 -1.19 8.27 -20.58
C ASP A 94 -1.47 9.50 -21.44
N SER A 95 -1.63 9.30 -22.75
CA SER A 95 -1.87 10.40 -23.70
C SER A 95 -3.12 11.23 -23.35
N ARG A 96 -4.15 10.60 -22.75
CA ARG A 96 -5.39 11.28 -22.35
C ARG A 96 -5.18 12.14 -21.12
N GLY A 97 -4.46 11.62 -20.12
CA GLY A 97 -4.09 12.36 -18.91
C GLY A 97 -3.22 13.56 -19.24
N TRP A 98 -2.24 13.41 -20.13
CA TRP A 98 -1.41 14.52 -20.62
C TRP A 98 -2.21 15.60 -21.36
N GLN A 99 -3.20 15.23 -22.17
CA GLN A 99 -4.08 16.20 -22.82
C GLN A 99 -4.99 16.94 -21.81
N ALA A 100 -5.50 16.23 -20.81
CA ALA A 100 -6.31 16.82 -19.76
C ALA A 100 -5.50 17.79 -18.88
N PHE A 101 -4.25 17.44 -18.54
CA PHE A 101 -3.32 18.32 -17.84
C PHE A 101 -3.07 19.60 -18.63
N LYS A 102 -2.81 19.50 -19.95
CA LYS A 102 -2.62 20.67 -20.84
C LYS A 102 -3.85 21.57 -20.90
N ARG A 103 -5.06 21.02 -20.95
CA ARG A 103 -6.30 21.83 -20.88
C ARG A 103 -6.41 22.56 -19.55
N PHE A 104 -6.10 21.88 -18.44
CA PHE A 104 -6.14 22.47 -17.11
C PHE A 104 -5.15 23.63 -16.98
N THR A 105 -3.88 23.44 -17.31
CA THR A 105 -2.86 24.51 -17.21
C THR A 105 -3.20 25.70 -18.12
N SER A 106 -3.75 25.46 -19.31
CA SER A 106 -4.22 26.52 -20.21
C SER A 106 -5.40 27.31 -19.65
N SER A 107 -6.22 26.72 -18.79
CA SER A 107 -7.36 27.41 -18.16
C SER A 107 -6.95 28.36 -17.02
N LEU A 108 -5.76 28.16 -16.44
CA LEU A 108 -5.22 28.97 -15.34
C LEU A 108 -4.50 30.24 -15.82
N ASN A 109 -4.05 30.27 -17.09
CA ASN A 109 -3.32 31.39 -17.68
C ASN A 109 -4.26 32.41 -18.37
N LYS A 110 -5.38 32.76 -17.73
CA LYS A 110 -6.31 33.80 -18.19
C LYS A 110 -6.12 35.10 -17.44
#